data_AF-A0A915BFN2-F1
#
_entry.id   AF-A0A915BFN2-F1
#
_cell.length_a   1.000
_cell.length_b   1.000
_cell.length_c   1.000
_cell.angle_alpha   90.00
_cell.angle_beta   90.00
_cell.angle_gamma   90.00
#
_symmetry.space_group_name_H-M   'P 1'
#
loop_
_entity.id
_entity.type
_entity.pdbx_description
1 polymer ?
#
loop_
_entity_poly.entity_id
_entity_poly.type
_entity_poly.pdbx_seq_one_letter_code
_entity_poly.pdbx_strand_id
1 'polypeptide(L)'
;MKVLANIAAQNEKCANAIASSEWLQRLATMISMDSLEENLLAEKVCINALSALSNTGVHLETDVYQLYRSEEEPAIDIIFIHGLRGGVFRTWRAKDDPTNLPRTRCWPRSWLPNDVSVPVRILALDYASSLLHFRGAVQTLASRSRRFQNQLHAAGVGTRPVVFVGHSMGGLLVKRLLLDDVGLLRKTIGILFIATPHRGSPFAHYARFAVRPADDVIMLSLQNETNKKLHEDFLKICSPIPVICSMAETEEAPLILNRKGVLVPSESAYFEIGPLYHIRDIHHNICKPAGPDDNAYKVILQFLHDVIFYLKKKQWQPQENYLK
;
A
#
# COMPACT_ATOMS: atom_id res chain seq x y z
N MET A 1 -12.19 5.27 17.57
CA MET A 1 -12.71 4.86 16.25
C MET A 1 -12.35 3.45 15.82
N LYS A 2 -11.07 3.03 15.73
CA LYS A 2 -10.72 1.65 15.32
C LYS A 2 -11.42 0.55 16.13
N VAL A 3 -11.50 0.72 17.46
CA VAL A 3 -12.27 -0.18 18.34
C VAL A 3 -13.75 -0.22 17.97
N LEU A 4 -14.35 0.94 17.70
CA LEU A 4 -15.76 1.04 17.30
C LEU A 4 -16.02 0.35 15.95
N ALA A 5 -15.08 0.44 15.00
CA ALA A 5 -15.17 -0.24 13.71
C ALA A 5 -15.12 -1.77 13.87
N ASN A 6 -14.30 -2.27 14.81
CA ASN A 6 -14.25 -3.69 15.13
C ASN A 6 -15.52 -4.17 15.83
N ILE A 7 -16.12 -3.33 16.70
CA ILE A 7 -17.42 -3.61 17.32
C ILE A 7 -18.51 -3.67 16.25
N ALA A 8 -18.54 -2.70 15.33
CA ALA A 8 -19.51 -2.64 14.24
C ALA A 8 -19.50 -3.90 13.36
N ALA A 9 -18.32 -4.50 13.16
CA ALA A 9 -18.15 -5.70 12.34
C ALA A 9 -18.59 -7.01 13.03
N GLN A 10 -18.86 -7.03 14.34
CA GLN A 10 -19.09 -8.28 15.07
C GLN A 10 -20.38 -9.01 14.65
N ASN A 11 -21.49 -8.27 14.57
CA ASN A 11 -22.81 -8.81 14.26
C ASN A 11 -23.84 -7.68 14.10
N GLU A 12 -25.02 -8.06 13.62
CA GLU A 12 -26.18 -7.18 13.43
C GLU A 12 -26.57 -6.40 14.70
N LYS A 13 -26.51 -7.04 15.88
CA LYS A 13 -26.85 -6.40 17.15
C LYS A 13 -25.92 -5.24 17.49
N CYS A 14 -24.61 -5.43 17.31
CA CYS A 14 -23.62 -4.37 17.51
C CYS A 14 -23.79 -3.23 16.50
N ALA A 15 -24.03 -3.55 15.23
CA ALA A 15 -24.29 -2.56 14.19
C ALA A 15 -25.55 -1.73 14.47
N ASN A 16 -26.67 -2.38 14.82
CA ASN A 16 -27.91 -1.72 15.22
C ASN A 16 -27.72 -0.82 16.45
N ALA A 17 -26.97 -1.28 17.47
CA ALA A 17 -26.69 -0.48 18.66
C ALA A 17 -25.90 0.80 18.35
N ILE A 18 -24.97 0.76 17.39
CA ILE A 18 -24.26 1.95 16.93
C ILE A 18 -25.23 2.89 16.20
N ALA A 19 -26.01 2.35 15.25
CA ALA A 19 -26.95 3.10 14.44
C ALA A 19 -28.08 3.77 15.26
N SER A 20 -28.53 3.14 16.34
CA SER A 20 -29.59 3.65 17.21
C SER A 20 -29.08 4.52 18.38
N SER A 21 -27.80 4.88 18.39
CA SER A 21 -27.18 5.66 19.47
C SER A 21 -26.64 7.00 18.97
N GLU A 22 -26.14 7.83 19.89
CA GLU A 22 -25.46 9.09 19.56
C GLU A 22 -24.25 8.90 18.62
N TRP A 23 -23.72 7.67 18.50
CA TRP A 23 -22.64 7.40 17.57
C TRP A 23 -23.01 7.73 16.13
N LEU A 24 -24.26 7.50 15.69
CA LEU A 24 -24.65 7.81 14.32
C LEU A 24 -24.46 9.31 13.99
N GLN A 25 -24.90 10.19 14.89
CA GLN A 25 -24.74 11.63 14.72
C GLN A 25 -23.27 12.05 14.79
N ARG A 26 -22.48 11.45 15.69
CA ARG A 26 -21.02 11.71 15.78
C ARG A 26 -20.30 11.27 14.51
N LEU A 27 -20.61 10.10 13.98
CA LEU A 27 -20.04 9.58 12.73
C LEU A 27 -20.36 10.49 11.55
N ALA A 28 -21.63 10.93 11.42
CA ALA A 28 -22.04 11.86 10.37
C ALA A 28 -21.30 13.22 10.46
N THR A 29 -21.12 13.72 11.69
CA THR A 29 -20.35 14.94 11.94
C THR A 29 -18.89 14.74 11.52
N MET A 30 -18.26 13.66 11.96
CA MET A 30 -16.86 13.34 11.63
C MET A 30 -16.64 13.24 10.12
N ILE A 31 -17.53 12.60 9.37
CA ILE A 31 -17.43 12.50 7.89
C ILE A 31 -17.41 13.89 7.22
N SER A 32 -18.06 14.87 7.83
CA SER A 32 -18.15 16.24 7.33
C SER A 32 -17.02 17.16 7.83
N MET A 33 -16.15 16.67 8.71
CA MET A 33 -15.03 17.45 9.25
C MET A 33 -13.93 17.62 8.20
N ASP A 34 -13.15 18.69 8.34
CA ASP A 34 -11.93 18.87 7.56
C ASP A 34 -10.78 18.02 8.13
N SER A 35 -11.00 16.71 8.29
CA SER A 35 -9.97 15.77 8.76
C SER A 35 -10.10 14.44 8.04
N LEU A 36 -9.32 14.24 6.97
CA LEU A 36 -9.39 13.02 6.17
C LEU A 36 -9.27 11.73 7.02
N GLU A 37 -8.40 11.74 8.04
CA GLU A 37 -8.23 10.58 8.92
C GLU A 37 -9.51 10.27 9.71
N GLU A 38 -10.15 11.29 10.27
CA GLU A 38 -11.42 11.12 10.99
C GLU A 38 -12.53 10.67 10.05
N ASN A 39 -12.60 11.26 8.84
CA ASN A 39 -13.57 10.90 7.82
C ASN A 39 -13.44 9.41 7.47
N LEU A 40 -12.24 8.93 7.12
CA LEU A 40 -12.03 7.52 6.76
C LEU A 40 -12.30 6.56 7.93
N LEU A 41 -11.99 6.96 9.16
CA LEU A 41 -12.25 6.14 10.34
C LEU A 41 -13.75 6.06 10.66
N ALA A 42 -14.51 7.14 10.43
CA ALA A 42 -15.96 7.15 10.55
C ALA A 42 -16.62 6.33 9.42
N GLU A 43 -16.20 6.54 8.16
CA GLU A 43 -16.61 5.75 7.00
C GLU A 43 -16.39 4.25 7.25
N LYS A 44 -15.23 3.86 7.82
CA LYS A 44 -14.94 2.46 8.19
C LYS A 44 -15.98 1.87 9.14
N VAL A 45 -16.39 2.61 10.18
CA VAL A 45 -17.42 2.15 11.13
C VAL A 45 -18.74 1.91 10.38
N CYS A 46 -19.14 2.84 9.51
CA CYS A 46 -20.35 2.72 8.72
C CYS A 46 -20.30 1.53 7.74
N ILE A 47 -19.18 1.34 7.03
CA ILE A 47 -18.97 0.21 6.11
C ILE A 47 -19.11 -1.13 6.87
N ASN A 48 -18.45 -1.26 8.01
CA ASN A 48 -18.51 -2.48 8.80
C ASN A 48 -19.91 -2.74 9.37
N ALA A 49 -20.60 -1.69 9.85
CA ALA A 49 -21.97 -1.80 10.32
C ALA A 49 -22.92 -2.24 9.20
N LEU A 50 -22.84 -1.61 8.02
CA LEU A 50 -23.66 -1.95 6.86
C LEU A 50 -23.43 -3.39 6.40
N SER A 51 -22.18 -3.84 6.41
CA SER A 51 -21.84 -5.24 6.09
C SER A 51 -22.46 -6.23 7.07
N ALA A 52 -22.41 -5.94 8.37
CA ALA A 52 -23.00 -6.77 9.41
C ALA A 52 -24.53 -6.81 9.30
N LEU A 53 -25.17 -5.68 8.99
CA LEU A 53 -26.63 -5.59 8.76
C LEU A 53 -27.06 -6.32 7.49
N SER A 54 -26.23 -6.28 6.45
CA SER A 54 -26.51 -6.93 5.17
C SER A 54 -26.00 -8.37 5.10
N ASN A 55 -25.43 -8.88 6.19
CA ASN A 55 -24.83 -10.21 6.32
C ASN A 55 -23.88 -10.59 5.17
N THR A 56 -23.07 -9.64 4.69
CA THR A 56 -22.15 -9.91 3.56
C THR A 56 -20.86 -10.62 3.99
N GLY A 57 -20.53 -10.56 5.28
CA GLY A 57 -19.29 -11.11 5.84
C GLY A 57 -18.01 -10.35 5.47
N VAL A 58 -18.11 -9.24 4.73
CA VAL A 58 -16.96 -8.43 4.29
C VAL A 58 -16.77 -7.23 5.21
N HIS A 59 -15.63 -7.10 5.87
CA HIS A 59 -15.38 -5.96 6.76
C HIS A 59 -13.93 -5.46 6.67
N LEU A 60 -13.77 -4.18 6.99
CA LEU A 60 -12.47 -3.52 7.04
C LEU A 60 -11.87 -3.67 8.42
N GLU A 61 -10.84 -4.50 8.50
CA GLU A 61 -10.06 -4.71 9.71
C GLU A 61 -9.22 -3.49 10.10
N THR A 62 -8.58 -3.59 11.27
CA THR A 62 -7.91 -2.47 11.95
C THR A 62 -6.93 -1.70 11.05
N ASP A 63 -6.14 -2.40 10.23
CA ASP A 63 -5.06 -1.82 9.43
C ASP A 63 -5.45 -1.50 7.97
N VAL A 64 -6.69 -1.81 7.56
CA VAL A 64 -7.18 -1.60 6.17
C VAL A 64 -7.99 -0.31 6.08
N TYR A 65 -7.57 0.65 5.26
CA TYR A 65 -8.34 1.87 5.00
C TYR A 65 -8.91 1.83 3.59
N GLN A 66 -10.22 2.02 3.44
CA GLN A 66 -10.81 2.28 2.14
C GLN A 66 -10.64 3.77 1.83
N LEU A 67 -9.73 4.09 0.91
CA LEU A 67 -9.49 5.47 0.47
C LEU A 67 -10.60 5.96 -0.45
N TYR A 68 -11.08 5.07 -1.31
CA TYR A 68 -12.12 5.37 -2.29
C TYR A 68 -12.80 4.06 -2.75
N ARG A 69 -14.07 4.16 -3.13
CA ARG A 69 -14.80 3.09 -3.82
C ARG A 69 -15.78 3.76 -4.79
N SER A 70 -15.76 3.34 -6.06
CA SER A 70 -16.75 3.76 -7.05
C SER A 70 -18.17 3.35 -6.62
N GLU A 71 -19.17 4.10 -7.06
CA GLU A 71 -20.58 3.77 -6.82
C GLU A 71 -20.98 2.46 -7.52
N GLU A 72 -20.49 2.28 -8.75
CA GLU A 72 -20.56 1.02 -9.49
C GLU A 72 -19.68 -0.07 -8.85
N GLU A 73 -20.03 -1.33 -9.07
CA GLU A 73 -19.24 -2.46 -8.57
C GLU A 73 -17.80 -2.41 -9.11
N PRO A 74 -16.78 -2.30 -8.24
CA PRO A 74 -15.41 -2.18 -8.67
C PRO A 74 -14.95 -3.36 -9.50
N ALA A 75 -14.37 -3.05 -10.67
CA ALA A 75 -13.75 -4.04 -11.54
C ALA A 75 -12.39 -4.49 -11.01
N ILE A 76 -11.76 -3.72 -10.12
CA ILE A 76 -10.40 -3.94 -9.63
C ILE A 76 -10.17 -3.31 -8.25
N ASP A 77 -9.35 -3.97 -7.44
CA ASP A 77 -8.84 -3.44 -6.17
C ASP A 77 -7.41 -2.89 -6.36
N ILE A 78 -7.15 -1.65 -5.94
CA ILE A 78 -5.81 -1.04 -5.94
C ILE A 78 -5.36 -0.87 -4.48
N ILE A 79 -4.26 -1.51 -4.10
CA ILE A 79 -3.80 -1.62 -2.72
C ILE A 79 -2.46 -0.92 -2.55
N PHE A 80 -2.47 0.11 -1.72
CA PHE A 80 -1.30 0.92 -1.39
C PHE A 80 -0.65 0.43 -0.08
N ILE A 81 0.67 0.17 -0.11
CA ILE A 81 1.44 -0.25 1.07
C ILE A 81 2.65 0.68 1.25
N HIS A 82 2.66 1.41 2.37
CA HIS A 82 3.71 2.39 2.67
C HIS A 82 5.02 1.73 3.15
N GLY A 83 6.11 2.51 3.22
CA GLY A 83 7.40 2.08 3.77
C GLY A 83 7.62 2.43 5.25
N LEU A 84 8.86 2.26 5.74
CA LEU A 84 9.26 2.60 7.11
C LEU A 84 9.04 4.09 7.45
N ARG A 85 8.58 4.39 8.67
CA ARG A 85 8.17 5.75 9.12
C ARG A 85 7.08 6.38 8.25
N GLY A 86 6.43 5.56 7.42
CA GLY A 86 5.29 5.94 6.63
C GLY A 86 4.01 5.89 7.46
N GLY A 87 2.91 5.87 6.73
CA GLY A 87 1.55 5.77 7.23
C GLY A 87 0.62 6.19 6.11
N VAL A 88 -0.63 5.74 6.12
CA VAL A 88 -1.58 6.01 5.03
C VAL A 88 -1.67 7.51 4.72
N PHE A 89 -1.84 8.35 5.74
CA PHE A 89 -1.96 9.80 5.62
C PHE A 89 -0.62 10.54 5.44
N ARG A 90 0.50 9.84 5.66
CA ARG A 90 1.85 10.43 5.58
C ARG A 90 2.52 10.14 4.24
N THR A 91 2.36 8.94 3.71
CA THR A 91 3.05 8.50 2.49
C THR A 91 2.27 8.92 1.25
N TRP A 92 0.94 8.90 1.29
CA TRP A 92 0.10 9.09 0.10
C TRP A 92 -0.50 10.49 -0.04
N ARG A 93 0.08 11.51 0.61
CA ARG A 93 -0.28 12.92 0.41
C ARG A 93 0.52 13.55 -0.74
N ALA A 94 0.08 14.69 -1.26
CA ALA A 94 0.92 15.48 -2.17
C ALA A 94 2.16 16.03 -1.48
N LYS A 95 3.18 16.40 -2.27
CA LYS A 95 4.42 17.03 -1.79
C LYS A 95 4.16 18.22 -0.89
N ASP A 96 5.05 18.39 0.10
CA ASP A 96 5.05 19.57 0.93
C ASP A 96 5.73 20.73 0.18
N ASP A 97 4.98 21.42 -0.67
CA ASP A 97 5.43 22.61 -1.39
C ASP A 97 4.60 23.84 -0.94
N PRO A 98 5.21 24.86 -0.30
CA PRO A 98 4.51 26.06 0.16
C PRO A 98 3.81 26.83 -0.96
N THR A 99 4.25 26.64 -2.20
CA THR A 99 3.74 27.36 -3.36
C THR A 99 2.53 26.68 -4.02
N ASN A 100 2.29 25.40 -3.71
CA ASN A 100 1.19 24.61 -4.25
C ASN A 100 0.11 24.35 -3.18
N LEU A 101 -0.72 25.37 -2.91
CA LEU A 101 -1.87 25.29 -2.00
C LEU A 101 -3.19 25.49 -2.77
N PRO A 102 -4.27 24.74 -2.46
CA PRO A 102 -4.36 23.72 -1.42
C PRO A 102 -3.77 22.36 -1.84
N ARG A 103 -3.06 21.70 -0.91
CA ARG A 103 -2.49 20.36 -1.13
C ARG A 103 -3.55 19.29 -0.94
N THR A 104 -3.55 18.26 -1.79
CA THR A 104 -4.32 17.06 -1.46
C THR A 104 -3.68 16.31 -0.28
N ARG A 105 -4.52 15.94 0.70
CA ARG A 105 -4.14 15.12 1.84
C ARG A 105 -3.99 13.64 1.50
N CYS A 106 -4.56 13.21 0.37
CA CYS A 106 -4.46 11.84 -0.13
C CYS A 106 -4.68 11.84 -1.65
N TRP A 107 -3.58 11.85 -2.39
CA TRP A 107 -3.63 11.91 -3.85
C TRP A 107 -4.28 10.66 -4.48
N PRO A 108 -4.14 9.43 -3.94
CA PRO A 108 -4.86 8.28 -4.49
C PRO A 108 -6.37 8.42 -4.41
N ARG A 109 -6.91 9.04 -3.33
CA ARG A 109 -8.34 9.33 -3.21
C ARG A 109 -8.78 10.47 -4.14
N SER A 110 -7.92 11.48 -4.33
CA SER A 110 -8.34 12.75 -4.95
C SER A 110 -8.19 12.76 -6.46
N TRP A 111 -7.20 12.06 -7.02
CA TRP A 111 -6.87 12.16 -8.44
C TRP A 111 -7.22 10.88 -9.20
N LEU A 112 -6.80 9.71 -8.70
CA LEU A 112 -6.99 8.44 -9.42
C LEU A 112 -8.44 8.14 -9.84
N PRO A 113 -9.49 8.43 -9.04
CA PRO A 113 -10.86 8.16 -9.47
C PRO A 113 -11.27 8.90 -10.75
N ASN A 114 -10.68 10.05 -11.04
CA ASN A 114 -10.98 10.84 -12.23
C ASN A 114 -10.17 10.39 -13.45
N ASP A 115 -8.99 9.82 -13.23
CA ASP A 115 -8.02 9.49 -14.29
C ASP A 115 -8.03 7.99 -14.68
N VAL A 116 -8.76 7.15 -13.94
CA VAL A 116 -8.93 5.72 -14.20
C VAL A 116 -10.29 5.44 -14.87
N SER A 117 -10.25 4.82 -16.04
CA SER A 117 -11.42 4.60 -16.92
C SER A 117 -12.31 3.39 -16.57
N VAL A 118 -12.22 2.86 -15.35
CA VAL A 118 -13.03 1.72 -14.85
C VAL A 118 -13.41 1.95 -13.39
N PRO A 119 -14.53 1.37 -12.91
CA PRO A 119 -14.85 1.40 -11.48
C PRO A 119 -13.75 0.74 -10.64
N VAL A 120 -13.29 1.39 -9.58
CA VAL A 120 -12.20 0.92 -8.72
C VAL A 120 -12.55 1.01 -7.25
N ARG A 121 -11.89 0.15 -6.46
CA ARG A 121 -11.77 0.33 -5.01
C ARG A 121 -10.31 0.53 -4.67
N ILE A 122 -10.03 1.59 -3.92
CA ILE A 122 -8.68 1.93 -3.50
C ILE A 122 -8.57 1.66 -2.01
N LEU A 123 -7.69 0.75 -1.63
CA LEU A 123 -7.38 0.41 -0.24
C LEU A 123 -5.95 0.82 0.09
N ALA A 124 -5.68 1.10 1.36
CA ALA A 124 -4.34 1.29 1.86
C ALA A 124 -4.14 0.51 3.16
N LEU A 125 -2.97 -0.12 3.31
CA LEU A 125 -2.57 -0.81 4.53
C LEU A 125 -1.70 0.09 5.39
N ASP A 126 -2.00 0.12 6.68
CA ASP A 126 -1.28 0.88 7.70
C ASP A 126 -0.57 -0.06 8.67
N TYR A 127 0.67 0.24 9.04
CA TYR A 127 1.35 -0.51 10.09
C TYR A 127 2.40 0.32 10.82
N ALA A 128 2.55 0.00 12.10
CA ALA A 128 3.66 0.50 12.89
C ALA A 128 4.99 0.05 12.24
N SER A 129 5.77 1.02 11.79
CA SER A 129 7.07 0.82 11.16
C SER A 129 8.05 1.82 11.75
N SER A 130 9.03 1.31 12.50
CA SER A 130 10.01 2.13 13.23
C SER A 130 11.42 1.89 12.70
N LEU A 131 12.26 2.92 12.71
CA LEU A 131 13.69 2.76 12.41
C LEU A 131 14.50 2.21 13.60
N LEU A 132 13.96 2.36 14.81
CA LEU A 132 14.63 1.96 16.06
C LEU A 132 13.81 0.89 16.79
N HIS A 133 14.50 -0.04 17.43
CA HIS A 133 13.86 -0.95 18.38
C HIS A 133 13.34 -0.17 19.59
N PHE A 134 12.03 -0.05 19.71
CA PHE A 134 11.37 0.26 20.97
C PHE A 134 10.89 -1.05 21.61
N ARG A 135 11.11 -1.23 22.91
CA ARG A 135 10.63 -2.42 23.66
C ARG A 135 9.10 -2.47 23.56
N GLY A 136 8.55 -3.49 22.89
CA GLY A 136 7.09 -3.73 22.85
C GLY A 136 6.50 -4.14 21.49
N ALA A 137 7.05 -5.16 20.83
CA ALA A 137 6.55 -5.81 19.59
C ALA A 137 6.92 -5.14 18.25
N VAL A 138 8.18 -5.28 17.84
CA VAL A 138 8.51 -5.22 16.41
C VAL A 138 8.04 -6.54 15.78
N GLN A 139 7.02 -6.47 14.93
CA GLN A 139 6.54 -7.63 14.16
C GLN A 139 7.51 -7.94 13.02
N THR A 140 7.72 -9.22 12.71
CA THR A 140 8.52 -9.64 11.55
C THR A 140 7.76 -9.41 10.25
N LEU A 141 8.48 -9.36 9.11
CA LEU A 141 7.84 -9.29 7.79
C LEU A 141 6.80 -10.40 7.58
N ALA A 142 7.11 -11.62 8.05
CA ALA A 142 6.22 -12.77 7.93
C ALA A 142 4.96 -12.65 8.81
N SER A 143 5.07 -12.15 10.05
CA SER A 143 3.88 -11.97 10.89
C SER A 143 3.00 -10.82 10.38
N ARG A 144 3.60 -9.74 9.85
CA ARG A 144 2.85 -8.67 9.18
C ARG A 144 2.15 -9.18 7.92
N SER A 145 2.83 -9.96 7.09
CA SER A 145 2.27 -10.60 5.90
C SER A 145 1.02 -11.41 6.23
N ARG A 146 1.13 -12.37 7.17
CA ARG A 146 0.00 -13.20 7.59
C ARG A 146 -1.18 -12.39 8.12
N ARG A 147 -0.90 -11.37 8.93
CA ARG A 147 -1.92 -10.47 9.44
C ARG A 147 -2.61 -9.74 8.30
N PHE A 148 -1.86 -9.16 7.37
CA PHE A 148 -2.42 -8.42 6.24
C PHE A 148 -3.19 -9.31 5.27
N GLN A 149 -2.77 -10.54 5.03
CA GLN A 149 -3.55 -11.51 4.27
C GLN A 149 -4.94 -11.69 4.86
N ASN A 150 -5.03 -12.01 6.15
CA ASN A 150 -6.31 -12.19 6.82
C ASN A 150 -7.19 -10.94 6.72
N GLN A 151 -6.58 -9.75 6.90
CA GLN A 151 -7.32 -8.49 6.83
C GLN A 151 -7.78 -8.14 5.41
N LEU A 152 -6.98 -8.44 4.39
CA LEU A 152 -7.36 -8.25 2.99
C LEU A 152 -8.48 -9.21 2.58
N HIS A 153 -8.39 -10.49 2.97
CA HIS A 153 -9.47 -11.47 2.76
C HIS A 153 -10.77 -11.07 3.46
N ALA A 154 -10.69 -10.61 4.71
CA ALA A 154 -11.85 -10.07 5.42
C ALA A 154 -12.47 -8.88 4.68
N ALA A 155 -11.65 -8.03 4.05
CA ALA A 155 -12.10 -6.94 3.18
C ALA A 155 -12.58 -7.40 1.79
N GLY A 156 -12.67 -8.70 1.53
CA GLY A 156 -13.11 -9.29 0.26
C GLY A 156 -12.13 -9.10 -0.89
N VAL A 157 -10.86 -8.80 -0.62
CA VAL A 157 -9.79 -8.70 -1.62
C VAL A 157 -9.47 -10.10 -2.16
N GLY A 158 -9.20 -10.20 -3.46
CA GLY A 158 -8.97 -11.48 -4.15
C GLY A 158 -10.24 -12.06 -4.80
N THR A 159 -11.41 -11.46 -4.58
CA THR A 159 -12.65 -11.79 -5.33
C THR A 159 -12.65 -11.20 -6.74
N ARG A 160 -11.86 -10.15 -6.96
CA ARG A 160 -11.65 -9.43 -8.23
C ARG A 160 -10.14 -9.24 -8.49
N PRO A 161 -9.73 -8.81 -9.69
CA PRO A 161 -8.32 -8.49 -9.96
C PRO A 161 -7.76 -7.48 -8.96
N VAL A 162 -6.46 -7.60 -8.67
CA VAL A 162 -5.76 -6.80 -7.65
C VAL A 162 -4.50 -6.15 -8.23
N VAL A 163 -4.28 -4.89 -7.85
CA VAL A 163 -3.05 -4.13 -8.11
C VAL A 163 -2.40 -3.78 -6.80
N PHE A 164 -1.08 -3.95 -6.71
CA PHE A 164 -0.31 -3.47 -5.56
C PHE A 164 0.58 -2.29 -5.94
N VAL A 165 0.57 -1.25 -5.10
CA VAL A 165 1.51 -0.13 -5.15
C VAL A 165 2.30 -0.11 -3.85
N GLY A 166 3.56 -0.53 -3.90
CA GLY A 166 4.43 -0.65 -2.73
C GLY A 166 5.54 0.38 -2.73
N HIS A 167 5.60 1.23 -1.70
CA HIS A 167 6.73 2.15 -1.50
C HIS A 167 7.77 1.56 -0.55
N SER A 168 9.04 1.55 -0.95
CA SER A 168 10.16 1.13 -0.11
C SER A 168 9.92 -0.25 0.51
N MET A 169 9.97 -0.37 1.84
CA MET A 169 9.67 -1.62 2.55
C MET A 169 8.27 -2.20 2.20
N GLY A 170 7.30 -1.35 1.85
CA GLY A 170 5.98 -1.78 1.40
C GLY A 170 6.05 -2.70 0.17
N GLY A 171 7.00 -2.48 -0.74
CA GLY A 171 7.22 -3.39 -1.87
C GLY A 171 7.75 -4.76 -1.45
N LEU A 172 8.58 -4.85 -0.41
CA LEU A 172 9.01 -6.14 0.14
C LEU A 172 7.85 -6.87 0.84
N LEU A 173 6.97 -6.12 1.50
CA LEU A 173 5.72 -6.68 2.06
C LEU A 173 4.81 -7.24 0.97
N VAL A 174 4.67 -6.57 -0.18
CA VAL A 174 3.93 -7.11 -1.34
C VAL A 174 4.52 -8.45 -1.76
N LYS A 175 5.84 -8.56 -1.95
CA LYS A 175 6.49 -9.83 -2.31
C LYS A 175 6.16 -10.94 -1.32
N ARG A 176 6.28 -10.64 -0.02
CA ARG A 176 6.03 -11.63 1.03
C ARG A 176 4.57 -12.06 1.08
N LEU A 177 3.64 -11.10 0.96
CA LEU A 177 2.20 -11.34 0.95
C LEU A 177 1.81 -12.30 -0.19
N LEU A 178 2.36 -12.09 -1.38
CA LEU A 178 2.05 -12.91 -2.56
C LEU A 178 2.77 -14.26 -2.58
N LEU A 179 3.94 -14.38 -1.93
CA LEU A 179 4.59 -15.66 -1.69
C LEU A 179 3.80 -16.53 -0.73
N ASP A 180 3.24 -15.91 0.30
CA ASP A 180 2.49 -16.58 1.35
C ASP A 180 1.02 -16.86 0.92
N ASP A 181 0.51 -16.24 -0.16
CA ASP A 181 -0.87 -16.38 -0.64
C ASP A 181 -0.94 -16.49 -2.17
N VAL A 182 -0.91 -17.74 -2.63
CA VAL A 182 -1.02 -18.12 -4.05
C VAL A 182 -2.37 -17.71 -4.65
N GLY A 183 -3.45 -17.70 -3.86
CA GLY A 183 -4.77 -17.31 -4.34
C GLY A 183 -4.79 -15.83 -4.73
N LEU A 184 -4.22 -14.99 -3.86
CA LEU A 184 -4.07 -13.56 -4.12
C LEU A 184 -3.05 -13.26 -5.22
N LEU A 185 -1.95 -14.02 -5.30
CA LEU A 185 -1.00 -13.96 -6.42
C LEU A 185 -1.72 -14.18 -7.77
N ARG A 186 -2.55 -15.22 -7.88
CA ARG A 186 -3.31 -15.51 -9.10
C ARG A 186 -4.31 -14.41 -9.47
N LYS A 187 -4.73 -13.62 -8.49
CA LYS A 187 -5.63 -12.48 -8.68
C LYS A 187 -4.89 -11.17 -8.93
N THR A 188 -3.57 -11.15 -8.79
CA THR A 188 -2.76 -9.95 -9.00
C THR A 188 -2.48 -9.75 -10.47
N ILE A 189 -2.89 -8.60 -11.00
CA ILE A 189 -2.71 -8.21 -12.41
C ILE A 189 -1.63 -7.13 -12.58
N GLY A 190 -1.28 -6.42 -11.51
CA GLY A 190 -0.31 -5.34 -11.56
C GLY A 190 0.48 -5.16 -10.27
N ILE A 191 1.77 -4.87 -10.37
CA ILE A 191 2.58 -4.37 -9.25
C ILE A 191 3.43 -3.17 -9.67
N LEU A 192 3.33 -2.08 -8.91
CA LEU A 192 4.23 -0.94 -8.99
C LEU A 192 5.12 -0.86 -7.75
N PHE A 193 6.42 -1.02 -7.95
CA PHE A 193 7.44 -0.85 -6.92
C PHE A 193 8.00 0.58 -6.96
N ILE A 194 7.80 1.35 -5.89
CA ILE A 194 8.33 2.72 -5.78
C ILE A 194 9.50 2.72 -4.80
N ALA A 195 10.72 2.95 -5.29
CA ALA A 195 11.96 2.97 -4.51
C ALA A 195 12.10 1.74 -3.58
N THR A 196 11.73 0.55 -4.06
CA THR A 196 11.76 -0.68 -3.27
C THR A 196 13.17 -1.27 -3.27
N PRO A 197 13.85 -1.44 -2.12
CA PRO A 197 15.21 -1.95 -2.06
C PRO A 197 15.25 -3.47 -2.22
N HIS A 198 15.06 -3.98 -3.45
CA HIS A 198 14.95 -5.42 -3.74
C HIS A 198 16.18 -6.22 -3.33
N ARG A 199 17.37 -5.59 -3.27
CA ARG A 199 18.64 -6.20 -2.85
C ARG A 199 19.23 -5.56 -1.59
N GLY A 200 18.41 -4.78 -0.87
CA GLY A 200 18.85 -3.94 0.24
C GLY A 200 19.50 -2.65 -0.24
N SER A 201 19.83 -1.75 0.68
CA SER A 201 20.42 -0.45 0.36
C SER A 201 21.78 -0.21 1.01
N PRO A 202 22.66 0.54 0.31
CA PRO A 202 23.69 1.40 0.82
C PRO A 202 23.69 1.63 2.31
N PHE A 203 22.59 2.29 2.63
CA PHE A 203 22.42 3.10 3.80
C PHE A 203 21.94 2.31 5.01
N ALA A 204 21.08 1.32 4.82
CA ALA A 204 20.65 0.44 5.91
C ALA A 204 21.84 -0.27 6.57
N HIS A 205 22.88 -0.57 5.79
CA HIS A 205 24.15 -1.09 6.29
C HIS A 205 24.90 -0.11 7.21
N TYR A 206 24.79 1.20 7.02
CA TYR A 206 25.42 2.19 7.91
C TYR A 206 24.57 2.47 9.16
N ALA A 207 23.24 2.41 9.04
CA ALA A 207 22.33 2.60 10.17
C ALA A 207 22.56 1.59 11.31
N ARG A 208 23.03 0.37 10.99
CA ARG A 208 23.35 -0.67 12.00
C ARG A 208 24.55 -0.35 12.90
N PHE A 209 25.42 0.57 12.48
CA PHE A 209 26.62 0.94 13.23
C PHE A 209 26.42 2.18 14.10
N ALA A 210 25.34 2.94 13.89
CA ALA A 210 25.07 4.17 14.63
C ALA A 210 24.06 3.98 15.79
N VAL A 211 23.14 3.01 15.69
CA VAL A 211 22.03 2.77 16.63
C VAL A 211 21.73 1.27 16.74
N ARG A 212 20.78 0.85 17.59
CA ARG A 212 20.16 -0.49 17.54
C ARG A 212 18.99 -0.47 16.52
N PRO A 213 19.23 -0.75 15.22
CA PRO A 213 18.21 -0.66 14.18
C PRO A 213 17.12 -1.70 14.41
N ALA A 214 15.87 -1.38 14.08
CA ALA A 214 14.79 -2.38 14.07
C ALA A 214 15.06 -3.50 13.04
N ASP A 215 14.47 -4.69 13.26
CA ASP A 215 14.61 -5.85 12.35
C ASP A 215 14.31 -5.51 10.89
N ASP A 216 13.33 -4.64 10.66
CA ASP A 216 12.98 -4.14 9.34
C ASP A 216 14.15 -3.42 8.67
N VAL A 217 14.86 -2.57 9.41
CA VAL A 217 16.05 -1.85 8.91
C VAL A 217 17.21 -2.81 8.66
N ILE A 218 17.37 -3.84 9.51
CA ILE A 218 18.39 -4.88 9.32
C ILE A 218 18.12 -5.65 8.02
N MET A 219 16.86 -6.00 7.75
CA MET A 219 16.45 -6.65 6.50
C MET A 219 16.77 -5.80 5.26
N LEU A 220 16.67 -4.47 5.38
CA LEU A 220 16.99 -3.55 4.28
C LEU A 220 18.50 -3.39 4.03
N SER A 221 19.38 -3.97 4.84
CA SER A 221 20.83 -3.88 4.63
C SER A 221 21.26 -4.61 3.35
N LEU A 222 22.27 -4.07 2.65
CA LEU A 222 22.95 -4.82 1.59
C LEU A 222 23.42 -6.19 2.11
N GLN A 223 23.35 -7.20 1.25
CA GLN A 223 23.75 -8.58 1.53
C GLN A 223 22.93 -9.25 2.65
N ASN A 224 21.75 -8.73 2.97
CA ASN A 224 20.83 -9.43 3.86
C ASN A 224 20.27 -10.68 3.15
N GLU A 225 20.63 -11.87 3.63
CA GLU A 225 20.20 -13.15 3.05
C GLU A 225 18.67 -13.32 3.04
N THR A 226 17.95 -12.76 4.02
CA THR A 226 16.48 -12.83 4.05
C THR A 226 15.86 -12.01 2.93
N ASN A 227 16.34 -10.79 2.66
CA ASN A 227 15.83 -9.96 1.57
C ASN A 227 16.22 -10.54 0.20
N LYS A 228 17.46 -11.01 0.06
CA LYS A 228 17.93 -11.68 -1.16
C LYS A 228 17.07 -12.91 -1.48
N LYS A 229 16.88 -13.79 -0.50
CA LYS A 229 16.02 -14.98 -0.63
C LYS A 229 14.57 -14.59 -0.96
N LEU A 230 14.02 -13.57 -0.31
CA LEU A 230 12.67 -13.07 -0.62
C LEU A 230 12.57 -12.62 -2.09
N HIS A 231 13.58 -11.93 -2.59
CA HIS A 231 13.60 -11.48 -3.99
C HIS A 231 13.71 -12.64 -4.96
N GLU A 232 14.63 -13.58 -4.74
CA GLU A 232 14.84 -14.76 -5.58
C GLU A 232 13.60 -15.66 -5.60
N ASP A 233 12.98 -15.90 -4.43
CA ASP A 233 11.78 -16.72 -4.35
C ASP A 233 10.59 -16.04 -5.04
N PHE A 234 10.45 -14.72 -4.95
CA PHE A 234 9.38 -14.01 -5.66
C PHE A 234 9.57 -13.99 -7.18
N LEU A 235 10.81 -13.86 -7.68
CA LEU A 235 11.10 -13.94 -9.11
C LEU A 235 10.63 -15.26 -9.74
N LYS A 236 10.73 -16.37 -9.00
CA LYS A 236 10.28 -17.70 -9.45
C LYS A 236 8.77 -17.81 -9.66
N ILE A 237 7.97 -16.95 -9.00
CA ILE A 237 6.50 -17.08 -8.98
C ILE A 237 5.75 -15.90 -9.60
N CYS A 238 6.44 -14.80 -9.93
CA CYS A 238 5.77 -13.57 -10.39
C CYS A 238 5.41 -13.55 -11.89
N SER A 239 5.79 -14.56 -12.66
CA SER A 239 5.50 -14.66 -14.10
C SER A 239 4.02 -14.56 -14.49
N PRO A 240 3.03 -14.96 -13.65
CA PRO A 240 1.61 -14.78 -13.99
C PRO A 240 1.12 -13.32 -13.98
N ILE A 241 1.88 -12.40 -13.37
CA ILE A 241 1.48 -11.00 -13.20
C ILE A 241 1.82 -10.24 -14.48
N PRO A 242 0.82 -9.75 -15.26
CA PRO A 242 1.08 -9.19 -16.58
C PRO A 242 1.85 -7.86 -16.56
N VAL A 243 1.61 -7.01 -15.55
CA VAL A 243 2.19 -5.68 -15.49
C VAL A 243 3.02 -5.52 -14.21
N ILE A 244 4.34 -5.41 -14.36
CA ILE A 244 5.22 -5.05 -13.25
C ILE A 244 6.04 -3.84 -13.69
N CYS A 245 6.11 -2.81 -12.84
CA CYS A 245 6.85 -1.59 -13.09
C CYS A 245 7.63 -1.17 -11.84
N SER A 246 8.76 -0.51 -12.03
CA SER A 246 9.57 0.05 -10.95
C SER A 246 9.82 1.55 -11.14
N MET A 247 9.91 2.28 -10.04
CA MET A 247 10.37 3.67 -9.98
C MET A 247 11.59 3.77 -9.07
N ALA A 248 12.65 4.44 -9.51
CA ALA A 248 13.84 4.74 -8.73
C ALA A 248 13.93 6.23 -8.41
N GLU A 249 14.35 6.57 -7.20
CA GLU A 249 14.78 7.92 -6.86
C GLU A 249 16.17 8.21 -7.41
N THR A 250 16.48 9.49 -7.63
CA THR A 250 17.77 9.89 -8.20
C THR A 250 18.40 11.10 -7.52
N GLU A 251 17.69 11.80 -6.62
CA GLU A 251 18.27 12.89 -5.86
C GLU A 251 18.79 12.43 -4.50
N GLU A 252 19.88 13.04 -4.07
CA GLU A 252 20.49 12.74 -2.78
C GLU A 252 19.76 13.42 -1.63
N ALA A 253 19.53 12.68 -0.54
CA ALA A 253 19.05 13.24 0.71
C ALA A 253 20.17 13.29 1.76
N PRO A 254 20.05 14.15 2.79
CA PRO A 254 20.89 14.05 3.98
C PRO A 254 20.75 12.67 4.63
N LEU A 255 21.87 11.99 4.80
CA LEU A 255 22.00 10.69 5.46
C LEU A 255 22.72 10.88 6.82
N ILE A 256 23.10 9.77 7.46
CA ILE A 256 23.83 9.74 8.74
C ILE A 256 25.25 10.29 8.53
N LEU A 257 25.79 10.99 9.55
CA LEU A 257 27.16 11.54 9.59
C LEU A 257 27.47 12.57 8.49
N ASN A 258 26.55 13.50 8.20
CA ASN A 258 26.70 14.59 7.21
C ASN A 258 27.01 14.12 5.77
N ARG A 259 26.81 12.84 5.45
CA ARG A 259 26.89 12.35 4.08
C ARG A 259 25.56 12.60 3.37
N LYS A 260 25.63 12.85 2.07
CA LYS A 260 24.48 12.83 1.17
C LYS A 260 24.55 11.57 0.31
N GLY A 261 23.39 11.09 -0.11
CA GLY A 261 23.30 9.98 -1.04
C GLY A 261 21.86 9.61 -1.35
N VAL A 262 21.69 8.75 -2.36
CA VAL A 262 20.41 8.14 -2.71
C VAL A 262 20.13 7.00 -1.73
N LEU A 263 18.95 6.97 -1.12
CA LEU A 263 18.64 6.00 -0.08
C LEU A 263 18.53 4.58 -0.65
N VAL A 264 17.89 4.46 -1.81
CA VAL A 264 17.71 3.24 -2.60
C VAL A 264 18.21 3.52 -4.02
N PRO A 265 19.48 3.19 -4.32
CA PRO A 265 20.04 3.34 -5.66
C PRO A 265 19.25 2.57 -6.71
N SER A 266 19.33 3.01 -7.97
CA SER A 266 18.61 2.40 -9.11
C SER A 266 18.87 0.90 -9.24
N GLU A 267 20.08 0.43 -8.94
CA GLU A 267 20.46 -0.99 -8.98
C GLU A 267 19.72 -1.82 -7.93
N SER A 268 19.35 -1.20 -6.81
CA SER A 268 18.53 -1.81 -5.76
C SER A 268 17.03 -1.71 -6.06
N ALA A 269 16.60 -0.60 -6.67
CA ALA A 269 15.21 -0.38 -7.07
C ALA A 269 14.78 -1.19 -8.31
N TYR A 270 15.75 -1.63 -9.13
CA TYR A 270 15.48 -2.43 -10.32
C TYR A 270 15.00 -3.84 -9.97
N PHE A 271 13.79 -4.19 -10.39
CA PHE A 271 13.16 -5.47 -10.10
C PHE A 271 13.61 -6.63 -11.00
N GLU A 272 14.34 -6.37 -12.09
CA GLU A 272 14.71 -7.32 -13.17
C GLU A 272 13.63 -7.61 -14.21
N ILE A 273 12.36 -7.30 -13.90
CA ILE A 273 11.24 -7.50 -14.80
C ILE A 273 10.48 -6.18 -14.95
N GLY A 274 10.15 -5.85 -16.19
CA GLY A 274 9.42 -4.63 -16.53
C GLY A 274 10.29 -3.37 -16.55
N PRO A 275 9.69 -2.22 -16.90
CA PRO A 275 10.41 -0.97 -17.01
C PRO A 275 10.82 -0.40 -15.65
N LEU A 276 11.95 0.30 -15.64
CA LEU A 276 12.42 1.13 -14.52
C LEU A 276 12.38 2.60 -14.92
N TYR A 277 11.58 3.39 -14.21
CA TYR A 277 11.49 4.83 -14.39
C TYR A 277 12.32 5.57 -13.35
N HIS A 278 13.18 6.48 -13.81
CA HIS A 278 13.96 7.34 -12.94
C HIS A 278 13.18 8.61 -12.62
N ILE A 279 12.88 8.84 -11.35
CA ILE A 279 12.20 10.03 -10.88
C ILE A 279 13.23 10.92 -10.19
N ARG A 280 13.29 12.18 -10.64
CA ARG A 280 14.12 13.21 -10.04
C ARG A 280 13.49 13.71 -8.75
N ASP A 281 13.76 12.97 -7.68
CA ASP A 281 13.31 13.26 -6.33
C ASP A 281 14.10 12.44 -5.31
N ILE A 282 13.89 12.75 -4.02
CA ILE A 282 14.38 11.99 -2.88
C ILE A 282 13.35 10.93 -2.41
N HIS A 283 13.83 9.97 -1.63
CA HIS A 283 13.11 8.74 -1.24
C HIS A 283 11.75 8.95 -0.61
N HIS A 284 11.62 10.01 0.18
CA HIS A 284 10.40 10.31 0.94
C HIS A 284 9.35 11.07 0.12
N ASN A 285 9.73 11.55 -1.08
CA ASN A 285 8.91 12.42 -1.92
C ASN A 285 8.57 11.79 -3.27
N ILE A 286 9.36 10.82 -3.76
CA ILE A 286 9.08 10.09 -5.00
C ILE A 286 7.66 9.47 -5.06
N CYS A 287 7.06 9.15 -3.91
CA CYS A 287 5.69 8.61 -3.80
C CYS A 287 4.61 9.67 -3.53
N LYS A 288 4.97 10.96 -3.58
CA LYS A 288 4.12 12.11 -3.28
C LYS A 288 4.12 13.09 -4.45
N PRO A 289 3.44 12.79 -5.55
CA PRO A 289 3.46 13.71 -6.68
C PRO A 289 2.91 15.09 -6.27
N ALA A 290 3.47 16.17 -6.83
CA ALA A 290 3.05 17.54 -6.51
C ALA A 290 1.65 17.86 -7.06
N GLY A 291 1.29 17.24 -8.18
CA GLY A 291 0.02 17.40 -8.88
C GLY A 291 -0.13 16.37 -10.00
N PRO A 292 -1.25 16.41 -10.75
CA PRO A 292 -1.47 15.54 -11.90
C PRO A 292 -0.40 15.65 -13.00
N ASP A 293 0.30 16.78 -13.07
CA ASP A 293 1.39 16.99 -14.05
C ASP A 293 2.76 16.48 -13.61
N ASP A 294 2.93 16.06 -12.35
CA ASP A 294 4.20 15.55 -11.82
C ASP A 294 4.59 14.23 -12.52
N ASN A 295 5.87 14.09 -12.87
CA ASN A 295 6.39 12.91 -13.56
C ASN A 295 6.12 11.61 -12.80
N ALA A 296 6.17 11.62 -11.47
CA ALA A 296 5.84 10.46 -10.66
C ALA A 296 4.38 10.04 -10.87
N TYR A 297 3.45 11.01 -10.92
CA TYR A 297 2.03 10.73 -11.16
C TYR A 297 1.79 10.19 -12.57
N LYS A 298 2.42 10.79 -13.58
CA LYS A 298 2.34 10.33 -14.98
C LYS A 298 2.79 8.88 -15.15
N VAL A 299 3.87 8.47 -14.49
CA VAL A 299 4.33 7.07 -14.47
C VAL A 299 3.32 6.15 -13.78
N ILE A 300 2.78 6.55 -12.63
CA ILE A 300 1.75 5.78 -11.91
C ILE A 300 0.50 5.61 -12.79
N LEU A 301 0.07 6.68 -13.46
CA LEU A 301 -1.12 6.65 -14.31
C LEU A 301 -0.90 5.76 -15.54
N GLN A 302 0.26 5.85 -16.20
CA GLN A 302 0.60 4.96 -17.30
C GLN A 302 0.59 3.49 -16.88
N PHE A 303 1.18 3.17 -15.73
CA PHE A 303 1.15 1.81 -15.17
C PHE A 303 -0.30 1.33 -14.97
N LEU A 304 -1.19 2.17 -14.43
CA LEU A 304 -2.60 1.81 -14.26
C LEU A 304 -3.33 1.66 -15.59
N HIS A 305 -3.02 2.48 -16.60
CA HIS A 305 -3.57 2.34 -17.95
C HIS A 305 -3.16 1.03 -18.59
N ASP A 306 -1.90 0.61 -18.42
CA ASP A 306 -1.42 -0.70 -18.89
C ASP A 306 -2.19 -1.84 -18.19
N VAL A 307 -2.36 -1.77 -16.87
CA VAL A 307 -3.18 -2.75 -16.13
C VAL A 307 -4.61 -2.81 -16.67
N ILE A 308 -5.24 -1.65 -16.87
CA ILE A 308 -6.62 -1.58 -17.37
C ILE A 308 -6.73 -2.13 -18.79
N PHE A 309 -5.71 -1.92 -19.62
CA PHE A 309 -5.63 -2.53 -20.94
C PHE A 309 -5.67 -4.06 -20.86
N TYR A 310 -4.86 -4.67 -19.98
CA TYR A 310 -4.89 -6.12 -19.74
C TYR A 310 -6.23 -6.60 -19.17
N LEU A 311 -6.84 -5.83 -18.27
CA LEU A 311 -8.15 -6.13 -17.70
C LEU A 311 -9.24 -6.15 -18.79
N LYS A 312 -9.29 -5.15 -19.66
CA LYS A 312 -10.31 -5.00 -20.72
C LYS A 312 -10.18 -6.03 -21.84
N LYS A 313 -8.98 -6.56 -22.10
CA LYS A 313 -8.71 -7.49 -23.21
C LYS A 313 -9.45 -8.85 -23.10
N LYS A 314 -10.26 -9.10 -22.06
CA LYS A 314 -10.97 -10.37 -21.78
C LYS A 314 -10.05 -11.61 -21.70
N GLN A 315 -8.73 -11.42 -21.69
CA GLN A 315 -7.71 -12.49 -21.69
C GLN A 315 -7.17 -12.79 -20.29
N TRP A 316 -7.40 -11.92 -19.31
CA TRP A 316 -7.01 -12.22 -17.94
C TRP A 316 -8.05 -13.12 -17.29
N GLN A 317 -7.77 -14.43 -17.33
CA GLN A 317 -8.39 -15.42 -16.45
C GLN A 317 -7.38 -15.71 -15.32
N PRO A 318 -7.82 -15.76 -14.05
CA PRO A 318 -6.95 -16.21 -12.96
C PRO A 318 -6.33 -17.56 -13.34
N GLN A 319 -5.00 -17.65 -13.39
CA GLN A 319 -4.33 -18.86 -13.86
C GLN A 319 -4.52 -20.01 -12.86
N GLU A 320 -5.33 -21.02 -13.21
CA GLU A 320 -5.63 -22.14 -12.30
C GLU A 320 -4.52 -23.22 -12.25
N ASN A 321 -3.63 -23.30 -13.25
CA ASN A 321 -2.87 -24.52 -13.56
C ASN A 321 -1.32 -24.46 -13.55
N TYR A 322 -0.66 -23.47 -12.95
CA TYR A 322 0.81 -23.36 -12.99
C TYR A 322 1.58 -23.81 -11.73
N LEU A 323 0.94 -24.51 -10.79
CA LEU A 323 1.62 -25.06 -9.62
C LEU A 323 1.25 -26.54 -9.45
N LYS A 324 1.83 -27.38 -10.30
CA LYS A 324 2.11 -28.79 -10.02
C LYS A 324 3.63 -28.97 -10.05
#